data_AF-A0A920BYA2-F1
#
_entry.id   AF-A0A920BYA2-F1
#
_cell.length_a   1.000
_cell.length_b   1.000
_cell.length_c   1.000
_cell.angle_alpha   90.00
_cell.angle_beta   90.00
_cell.angle_gamma   90.00
#
_symmetry.space_group_name_H-M   'P 1'
#
loop_
_entity.id
_entity.type
_entity.pdbx_description
1 polymer ?
#
loop_
_entity_poly.entity_id
_entity_poly.type
_entity_poly.pdbx_seq_one_letter_code
_entity_poly.pdbx_strand_id
1 'polypeptide(L)'
;MSEKYVLHLIESEYGNERSIGYWDGKVYQRDDVRFPGVMHTKHDKDVKVYSSKKRAKNAVAKLKEKFTFVDNAVIETLVNENSEL
;
A
#
# COMPACT_ATOMS: atom_id res chain seq x y z
N MET A 1 1.24 20.82 -9.41
CA MET A 1 0.44 19.60 -9.10
C MET A 1 0.79 19.13 -7.70
N SER A 2 -0.18 18.71 -6.89
CA SER A 2 0.13 18.12 -5.57
C SER A 2 0.60 16.68 -5.74
N GLU A 3 1.77 16.33 -5.20
CA GLU A 3 2.26 14.95 -5.19
C GLU A 3 1.25 14.02 -4.50
N LYS A 4 1.02 12.86 -5.13
CA LYS A 4 0.17 11.79 -4.63
C LYS A 4 1.05 10.61 -4.27
N TYR A 5 0.69 9.88 -3.22
CA TYR A 5 1.48 8.76 -2.71
C TYR A 5 0.64 7.50 -2.62
N VAL A 6 1.24 6.36 -2.93
CA VAL A 6 0.64 5.03 -2.81
C VAL A 6 1.53 4.14 -1.95
N LEU A 7 0.98 3.05 -1.42
CA LEU A 7 1.73 2.07 -0.63
C LEU A 7 1.86 0.78 -1.41
N HIS A 8 3.09 0.35 -1.61
CA HIS A 8 3.43 -0.96 -2.15
C HIS A 8 3.79 -1.87 -0.97
N LEU A 9 2.88 -2.80 -0.64
CA LEU A 9 2.95 -3.60 0.58
C LEU A 9 4.02 -4.68 0.47
N ILE A 10 4.73 -4.89 1.58
CA ILE A 10 5.71 -5.95 1.77
C ILE A 10 5.19 -6.87 2.87
N GLU A 11 5.16 -8.16 2.56
CA GLU A 11 4.97 -9.24 3.52
C GLU A 11 6.34 -9.77 3.95
N SER A 12 6.49 -10.05 5.24
CA SER A 12 7.68 -10.68 5.79
C SER A 12 7.29 -12.02 6.38
N GLU A 13 7.62 -13.10 5.67
CA GLU A 13 7.37 -14.46 6.11
C GLU A 13 8.73 -15.15 6.34
N TYR A 14 9.02 -15.54 7.58
CA TYR A 14 10.25 -16.27 7.96
C TYR A 14 11.56 -15.61 7.47
N GLY A 15 11.62 -14.28 7.43
CA GLY A 15 12.80 -13.53 6.99
C GLY A 15 12.91 -13.33 5.47
N ASN A 16 11.92 -13.78 4.70
CA ASN A 16 11.78 -13.43 3.29
C ASN A 16 10.82 -12.25 3.14
N GLU A 17 11.32 -11.15 2.59
CA GLU A 17 10.48 -10.02 2.20
C GLU A 17 9.95 -10.22 0.78
N ARG A 18 8.63 -10.19 0.63
CA ARG A 18 7.96 -10.31 -0.66
C ARG A 18 7.00 -9.15 -0.87
N SER A 19 7.06 -8.55 -2.06
CA SER A 19 6.02 -7.63 -2.50
C SER A 19 4.72 -8.38 -2.77
N ILE A 20 3.62 -7.87 -2.23
CA ILE A 20 2.27 -8.43 -2.41
C ILE A 20 1.34 -7.51 -3.20
N GLY A 21 1.80 -6.32 -3.58
CA GLY A 21 1.07 -5.37 -4.43
C GLY A 21 0.67 -4.06 -3.74
N TYR A 22 -0.13 -3.26 -4.44
CA TYR A 22 -0.50 -1.90 -4.03
C TYR A 22 -1.77 -1.88 -3.17
N TRP A 23 -1.69 -1.21 -2.03
CA TRP A 23 -2.76 -1.15 -1.05
C TRP A 23 -4.06 -0.53 -1.60
N ASP A 24 -5.19 -1.24 -1.53
CA ASP A 24 -6.51 -0.76 -1.99
C ASP A 24 -7.29 0.04 -0.92
N GLY A 25 -6.82 0.03 0.33
CA GLY A 25 -7.49 0.72 1.43
C GLY A 25 -8.44 -0.14 2.26
N LYS A 26 -8.65 -1.41 1.91
CA LYS A 26 -9.63 -2.32 2.52
C LYS A 26 -8.96 -3.46 3.26
N VAL A 27 -9.38 -3.66 4.50
CA VAL A 27 -8.97 -4.81 5.31
C VAL A 27 -9.99 -5.91 5.10
N TYR A 28 -9.53 -7.11 4.75
CA TYR A 28 -10.34 -8.30 4.67
C TYR A 28 -9.99 -9.22 5.83
N GLN A 29 -10.94 -10.06 6.22
CA GLN A 29 -10.76 -11.05 7.27
C GLN A 29 -11.32 -12.39 6.80
N ARG A 30 -10.54 -13.45 7.02
CA ARG A 30 -10.98 -14.83 6.85
C ARG A 30 -10.43 -15.61 8.04
N ASP A 31 -11.33 -16.29 8.75
CA ASP A 31 -11.02 -16.93 10.03
C ASP A 31 -10.37 -15.90 10.99
N ASP A 32 -9.23 -16.23 11.59
CA ASP A 32 -8.45 -15.35 12.49
C ASP A 32 -7.38 -14.52 11.76
N VAL A 33 -7.38 -14.51 10.43
CA VAL A 33 -6.37 -13.84 9.60
C VAL A 33 -6.93 -12.56 9.00
N ARG A 34 -6.26 -11.43 9.24
CA ARG A 34 -6.56 -10.13 8.62
C ARG A 34 -5.54 -9.83 7.53
N PHE A 35 -6.02 -9.57 6.32
CA PHE A 35 -5.18 -9.37 5.13
C PHE A 35 -5.60 -8.14 4.33
N PRO A 36 -4.67 -7.52 3.59
CA PRO A 36 -4.99 -6.36 2.77
C PRO A 36 -5.66 -6.74 1.44
N GLY A 37 -6.47 -5.84 0.89
CA GLY A 37 -6.68 -5.80 -0.55
C GLY A 37 -5.49 -5.19 -1.28
N VAL A 38 -5.15 -5.81 -2.39
CA VAL A 38 -3.98 -5.44 -3.19
C VAL A 38 -4.34 -5.34 -4.67
N MET A 39 -3.71 -4.40 -5.36
CA MET A 39 -3.77 -4.22 -6.81
C MET A 39 -2.39 -4.46 -7.42
N HIS A 40 -2.35 -4.93 -8.67
CA HIS A 40 -1.08 -5.23 -9.35
C HIS A 40 -0.35 -4.00 -9.86
N THR A 41 -1.05 -2.88 -10.07
CA THR A 41 -0.50 -1.64 -10.62
C THR A 41 -0.87 -0.45 -9.73
N LYS A 42 0.08 0.46 -9.52
CA LYS A 42 -0.14 1.70 -8.76
C LYS A 42 -1.15 2.65 -9.39
N HIS A 43 -1.44 2.48 -10.67
CA HIS A 43 -2.38 3.30 -11.43
C HIS A 43 -3.80 2.72 -11.45
N ASP A 44 -4.04 1.60 -10.76
CA ASP A 44 -5.39 1.08 -10.61
C ASP A 44 -6.28 2.09 -9.86
N LYS A 45 -7.52 2.24 -10.32
CA LYS A 45 -8.52 3.15 -9.75
C LYS A 45 -8.82 2.84 -8.28
N ASP A 46 -8.65 1.58 -7.87
CA ASP A 46 -8.97 1.09 -6.54
C ASP A 46 -7.78 1.21 -5.58
N VAL A 47 -6.59 1.63 -6.05
CA VAL A 47 -5.43 1.89 -5.18
C VAL A 47 -5.69 3.08 -4.26
N LYS A 48 -5.37 2.89 -2.98
CA LYS A 48 -5.47 3.94 -1.97
C LYS A 48 -4.41 5.01 -2.20
N VAL A 49 -4.87 6.19 -2.59
CA VAL A 49 -4.03 7.38 -2.75
C VAL A 49 -4.01 8.22 -1.47
N TYR A 50 -2.82 8.63 -1.06
CA TYR A 50 -2.57 9.57 0.02
C TYR A 50 -2.17 10.93 -0.54
N SER A 51 -2.79 11.99 0.01
CA SER A 51 -2.54 13.37 -0.40
C SER A 51 -1.26 13.98 0.19
N SER A 52 -0.55 13.25 1.05
CA SER A 52 0.72 13.71 1.63
C SER A 52 1.59 12.54 2.08
N LYS A 53 2.91 12.73 1.99
CA LYS A 53 3.90 11.75 2.45
C LYS A 53 3.76 11.44 3.93
N LYS A 54 3.39 12.43 4.76
CA LYS A 54 3.15 12.25 6.20
C LYS A 54 1.99 11.27 6.45
N ARG A 55 0.89 11.38 5.69
CA ARG A 55 -0.23 10.45 5.81
C ARG A 55 0.14 9.05 5.35
N ALA A 56 0.90 8.91 4.27
CA ALA A 56 1.43 7.62 3.81
C ALA A 56 2.32 6.97 4.89
N LYS A 57 3.29 7.70 5.46
CA LYS A 57 4.16 7.22 6.55
C LYS A 57 3.36 6.75 7.77
N ASN A 58 2.37 7.54 8.19
CA ASN A 58 1.50 7.17 9.31
C ASN A 58 0.66 5.91 9.02
N ALA A 59 0.31 5.67 7.75
CA ALA A 59 -0.38 4.45 7.36
C ALA A 59 0.55 3.23 7.39
N VAL A 60 1.80 3.36 6.93
CA VAL A 60 2.82 2.29 7.02
C VAL A 60 3.06 1.86 8.47
N ALA A 61 3.20 2.82 9.39
CA ALA A 61 3.41 2.53 10.81
C ALA A 61 2.28 1.70 11.46
N LYS A 62 1.08 1.73 10.87
CA LYS A 62 -0.11 1.03 11.37
C LYS A 62 -0.38 -0.30 10.66
N LEU A 63 0.45 -0.74 9.72
CA LEU A 63 0.20 -1.98 8.97
C LEU A 63 0.23 -3.21 9.89
N LYS A 64 1.22 -3.29 10.79
CA LYS A 64 1.37 -4.36 11.79
C LYS A 64 0.17 -4.49 12.74
N GLU A 65 -0.55 -3.39 12.99
CA GLU A 65 -1.75 -3.40 13.83
C GLU A 65 -2.98 -3.92 13.06
N LYS A 66 -2.98 -3.77 11.73
CA LYS A 66 -4.11 -4.06 10.84
C LYS A 66 -4.06 -5.45 10.24
N PHE A 67 -2.88 -5.98 9.97
CA PHE A 67 -2.68 -7.20 9.19
C PHE A 67 -1.86 -8.22 9.95
N THR A 68 -2.14 -9.49 9.70
CA THR A 68 -1.45 -10.60 10.34
C THR A 68 -0.02 -10.77 9.83
N PHE A 69 0.22 -10.49 8.54
CA PHE A 69 1.49 -10.80 7.86
C PHE A 69 2.14 -9.61 7.13
N VAL A 70 1.46 -8.45 7.08
CA VAL A 70 2.02 -7.25 6.42
C VAL A 70 2.67 -6.35 7.46
N ASP A 71 3.98 -6.20 7.33
CA ASP A 71 4.80 -5.55 8.33
C ASP A 71 5.37 -4.20 7.85
N ASN A 72 5.45 -4.00 6.54
CA ASN A 72 6.02 -2.81 5.94
C ASN A 72 5.41 -2.47 4.56
N ALA A 73 5.75 -1.30 4.03
CA ALA A 73 5.43 -0.91 2.67
C ALA A 73 6.40 0.16 2.13
N VAL A 74 6.69 0.09 0.84
CA VAL A 74 7.37 1.18 0.11
C VAL A 74 6.35 2.27 -0.23
N ILE A 75 6.71 3.52 0.05
CA ILE A 75 5.91 4.69 -0.35
C ILE A 75 6.40 5.15 -1.72
N GLU A 76 5.55 5.04 -2.73
CA GLU A 76 5.84 5.50 -4.09
C GLU A 76 5.07 6.79 -4.43
N THR A 77 5.66 7.62 -5.28
CA THR A 77 4.97 8.79 -5.86
C THR A 77 4.14 8.34 -7.07
N LEU A 78 2.87 8.74 -7.09
CA LEU A 78 1.99 8.57 -8.24
C LEU A 78 2.20 9.77 -9.19
N VAL A 79 3.04 9.58 -10.20
CA VAL A 79 3.22 10.54 -11.28
C VAL A 79 2.11 10.28 -12.31
N ASN A 80 1.37 11.32 -12.69
CA ASN A 80 0.43 11.19 -13.82
C ASN A 80 1.26 11.15 -15.11
N GLU A 81 1.15 10.07 -15.89
CA GLU A 81 1.84 9.92 -17.18
C GLU A 81 1.37 10.90 -18.26
N ASN A 82 0.38 11.75 -17.98
CA ASN A 82 -0.16 12.73 -18.94
C ASN A 82 0.42 14.15 -18.80
N SER A 83 1.74 14.29 -18.63
CA SER A 83 2.39 15.62 -18.64
C SER A 83 3.13 15.94 -19.94
N GLU A 84 3.05 15.07 -20.95
CA GLU A 84 3.62 15.32 -22.27
C GLU A 84 2.57 14.99 -23.33
N LEU A 85 1.80 16.01 -23.74
CA LEU A 85 1.23 16.20 -25.08
C LEU A 85 0.69 17.64 -25.18
#